data_AF-A0A4Y2H7U5-F1
#
_entry.id   AF-A0A4Y2H7U5-F1
#
_cell.length_a   1.000
_cell.length_b   1.000
_cell.length_c   1.000
_cell.angle_alpha   90.00
_cell.angle_beta   90.00
_cell.angle_gamma   90.00
#
_symmetry.space_group_name_H-M   'P 1'
#
loop_
_entity.id
_entity.type
_entity.pdbx_description
1 polymer ?
#
loop_
_entity_poly.entity_id
_entity_poly.type
_entity_poly.pdbx_seq_one_letter_code
_entity_poly.pdbx_strand_id
1 'polypeptide(L)'
;MFFDAELYNTMDKPWETILQFLGKTLPRLGFTSEEPEVVMDVGCGPGYLSKNYILPCFPNLQKMIAMDAMTSMIEEAKIRHPHPKIRYVVADIEDR
;
A
#
# COMPACT_ATOMS: atom_id res chain seq x y z
N MET A 1 5.25 20.60 5.85
CA MET A 1 5.08 19.79 7.08
C MET A 1 6.03 18.62 6.96
N PHE A 2 7.02 18.47 7.84
CA PHE A 2 7.89 17.30 7.84
C PHE A 2 7.10 16.14 8.46
N PHE A 3 6.53 15.29 7.61
CA PHE A 3 5.93 14.03 8.03
C PHE A 3 7.06 13.01 8.20
N ASP A 4 7.25 12.57 9.44
CA ASP A 4 8.23 11.57 9.81
C ASP A 4 7.63 10.17 9.65
N ALA A 5 8.30 9.31 8.88
CA ALA A 5 7.88 7.93 8.64
C ALA A 5 7.91 7.10 9.93
N GLU A 6 8.86 7.38 10.83
CA GLU A 6 8.93 6.71 12.13
C GLU A 6 7.74 7.10 13.02
N LEU A 7 7.40 8.39 13.07
CA LEU A 7 6.21 8.85 13.79
C LEU A 7 4.92 8.25 13.20
N TYR A 8 4.82 8.13 11.87
CA TYR A 8 3.68 7.50 11.23
C TYR A 8 3.50 6.02 11.64
N ASN A 9 4.61 5.32 11.88
CA ASN A 9 4.58 3.94 12.34
C ASN A 9 4.09 3.81 13.79
N THR A 10 4.23 4.84 14.63
CA THR A 10 3.75 4.82 16.02
C THR A 10 2.29 5.28 16.17
N MET A 11 1.73 5.94 15.15
CA MET A 11 0.32 6.35 15.18
C MET A 11 -0.61 5.15 15.19
N ASP A 12 -1.57 5.17 16.12
CA ASP A 12 -2.67 4.23 16.15
C ASP A 12 -3.54 4.41 14.90
N LYS A 13 -3.98 3.28 14.35
CA LYS A 13 -4.78 3.22 13.13
C LYS A 13 -6.09 2.52 13.49
N PRO A 14 -7.20 2.83 12.82
CA PRO A 14 -8.48 2.15 13.06
C PRO A 14 -8.45 0.72 12.49
N TRP A 15 -7.63 -0.15 13.08
CA TRP A 15 -7.26 -1.46 12.57
C TRP A 15 -8.46 -2.37 12.39
N GLU A 16 -9.40 -2.34 13.32
CA GLU A 16 -10.63 -3.12 13.21
C GLU A 16 -11.40 -2.77 11.93
N THR A 17 -11.60 -1.48 11.67
CA THR A 17 -12.30 -1.01 10.47
C THR A 17 -11.53 -1.35 9.19
N ILE A 18 -10.21 -1.17 9.19
CA ILE A 18 -9.35 -1.51 8.04
C ILE A 18 -9.46 -3.00 7.72
N LEU A 19 -9.30 -3.87 8.71
CA LEU A 19 -9.36 -5.32 8.54
C LEU A 19 -10.76 -5.79 8.14
N GLN A 20 -11.81 -5.17 8.70
CA GLN A 20 -13.18 -5.43 8.29
C GLN A 20 -13.42 -5.06 6.82
N PHE A 21 -12.92 -3.92 6.37
CA PHE A 21 -13.03 -3.49 4.99
C PHE A 21 -12.32 -4.47 4.05
N LEU A 22 -11.03 -4.73 4.28
CA LEU A 22 -10.20 -5.59 3.43
C LEU A 22 -10.71 -7.04 3.40
N GLY A 23 -11.12 -7.59 4.56
CA GLY A 23 -11.53 -8.99 4.67
C GLY A 23 -12.98 -9.27 4.26
N LYS A 24 -13.89 -8.28 4.37
CA LYS A 24 -15.34 -8.51 4.15
C LYS A 24 -15.93 -7.67 3.04
N THR A 25 -15.51 -6.41 2.91
CA THR A 25 -16.14 -5.48 1.97
C THR A 25 -15.45 -5.56 0.62
N LEU A 26 -14.12 -5.49 0.58
CA LEU A 26 -13.33 -5.52 -0.66
C LEU A 26 -13.68 -6.71 -1.58
N PRO A 27 -13.82 -7.96 -1.09
CA PRO A 27 -14.16 -9.10 -1.95
C PRO A 27 -15.56 -8.98 -2.58
N ARG A 28 -16.47 -8.20 -1.98
CA ARG A 28 -17.84 -7.99 -2.48
C ARG A 28 -17.93 -6.88 -3.51
N LEU A 29 -16.89 -6.05 -3.64
CA LEU A 29 -16.85 -4.96 -4.62
C LEU A 29 -16.45 -5.45 -6.02
N GLY A 30 -15.97 -6.70 -6.14
CA GLY A 30 -15.54 -7.25 -7.43
C GLY A 30 -14.26 -6.60 -7.97
N PHE A 31 -13.41 -6.08 -7.08
CA PHE A 31 -12.12 -5.46 -7.45
C PHE A 31 -10.98 -6.45 -7.67
N THR A 32 -11.25 -7.77 -7.59
CA THR A 32 -10.28 -8.82 -7.85
C THR A 32 -10.70 -9.65 -9.05
N SER A 33 -9.74 -10.02 -9.88
CA SER A 33 -9.94 -10.83 -11.08
C SER A 33 -9.23 -12.19 -10.99
N GLU A 34 -9.72 -13.17 -11.76
CA GLU A 34 -9.00 -14.41 -12.03
C GLU A 34 -7.83 -14.20 -13.01
N GLU A 35 -7.85 -13.11 -13.76
CA GLU A 35 -6.78 -12.72 -14.69
C GLU A 35 -5.58 -12.10 -13.97
N PRO A 36 -4.38 -12.07 -14.59
CA PRO A 36 -3.22 -11.39 -14.05
C PRO A 36 -3.47 -9.88 -13.81
N GLU A 37 -3.17 -9.39 -12.61
CA GLU A 37 -3.47 -8.00 -12.21
C GLU A 37 -2.20 -7.16 -11.96
N VAL A 38 -2.32 -5.86 -12.25
CA VAL A 38 -1.39 -4.83 -11.79
C VAL A 38 -2.17 -3.87 -10.90
N VAL A 39 -1.74 -3.73 -9.65
CA VAL A 39 -2.40 -2.87 -8.66
C VAL A 39 -1.56 -1.63 -8.40
N MET A 40 -2.21 -0.48 -8.29
CA MET A 40 -1.59 0.76 -7.86
C MET A 40 -2.11 1.15 -6.48
N ASP A 41 -1.20 1.34 -5.55
CA ASP A 41 -1.48 1.78 -4.18
C ASP A 41 -0.98 3.22 -4.02
N VAL A 42 -1.91 4.17 -3.95
CA VAL A 42 -1.63 5.60 -3.90
C VAL A 42 -1.69 6.10 -2.46
N GLY A 43 -0.65 6.80 -2.02
CA GLY A 43 -0.49 7.18 -0.62
C GLY A 43 -0.08 5.98 0.24
N CYS A 44 0.82 5.13 -0.26
CA CYS A 44 1.19 3.88 0.39
C CYS A 44 1.91 4.08 1.73
N GLY A 45 2.35 5.31 2.04
CA GLY A 45 3.14 5.63 3.22
C GLY A 45 4.38 4.73 3.31
N PRO A 46 4.74 4.24 4.51
CA PRO A 46 5.91 3.39 4.70
C PRO A 46 5.68 1.93 4.26
N GLY A 47 4.59 1.61 3.56
CA GLY A 47 4.39 0.31 2.90
C GLY A 47 3.94 -0.87 3.77
N TYR A 48 3.74 -0.67 5.09
CA TYR A 48 3.29 -1.76 6.00
C TYR A 48 1.93 -2.33 5.59
N LEU A 49 0.97 -1.44 5.29
CA LEU A 49 -0.37 -1.83 4.80
C LEU A 49 -0.29 -2.51 3.44
N SER A 50 0.44 -1.90 2.50
CA SER A 50 0.64 -2.40 1.13
C SER A 50 1.13 -3.85 1.13
N LYS A 51 2.20 -4.14 1.88
CA LYS A 51 2.81 -5.47 1.93
C LYS A 51 1.98 -6.49 2.69
N ASN A 52 1.51 -6.15 3.89
CA ASN A 52 0.97 -7.16 4.81
C ASN A 52 -0.54 -7.38 4.67
N TYR A 53 -1.26 -6.41 4.10
CA TYR A 53 -2.73 -6.44 4.09
C TYR A 53 -3.34 -6.25 2.71
N ILE A 54 -2.82 -5.32 1.90
CA ILE A 54 -3.37 -5.06 0.57
C ILE A 54 -2.89 -6.12 -0.43
N LEU A 55 -1.58 -6.40 -0.49
CA LEU A 55 -1.01 -7.39 -1.41
C LEU A 55 -1.69 -8.76 -1.33
N PRO A 56 -1.97 -9.35 -0.15
CA PRO A 56 -2.67 -10.63 -0.05
C PRO A 56 -4.11 -10.64 -0.57
N CYS A 57 -4.76 -9.48 -0.70
CA CYS A 57 -6.10 -9.39 -1.26
C CYS A 57 -6.15 -9.67 -2.77
N PHE A 58 -5.01 -9.65 -3.47
CA PHE A 58 -4.93 -9.81 -4.92
C PHE A 58 -4.10 -11.07 -5.27
N PRO A 59 -4.69 -12.27 -5.28
CA PRO A 59 -3.97 -13.53 -5.43
C PRO A 59 -3.24 -13.66 -6.79
N ASN A 60 -3.79 -13.05 -7.85
CA ASN A 60 -3.25 -13.10 -9.21
C ASN A 60 -2.37 -11.90 -9.57
N LEU A 61 -1.97 -11.10 -8.57
CA LEU A 61 -1.17 -9.91 -8.76
C LEU A 61 0.22 -10.26 -9.32
N GLN A 62 0.53 -9.65 -10.46
CA GLN A 62 1.84 -9.69 -11.10
C GLN A 62 2.76 -8.63 -10.50
N LYS A 63 2.20 -7.43 -10.27
CA LYS A 63 2.96 -6.28 -9.77
C LYS A 63 2.06 -5.32 -9.01
N MET A 64 2.62 -4.76 -7.94
CA MET A 64 2.08 -3.63 -7.22
C MET A 64 2.99 -2.42 -7.44
N ILE A 65 2.42 -1.29 -7.81
CA ILE A 65 3.10 0.02 -7.83
C ILE A 65 2.59 0.78 -6.61
N ALA A 66 3.40 0.82 -5.56
CA ALA A 66 3.08 1.52 -4.33
C ALA A 66 3.77 2.89 -4.37
N MET A 67 2.99 3.97 -4.33
CA MET A 67 3.51 5.32 -4.48
C MET A 67 3.06 6.26 -3.39
N ASP A 68 3.92 7.21 -3.09
CA ASP A 68 3.70 8.27 -2.11
C ASP A 68 4.47 9.51 -2.56
N ALA A 69 3.93 10.70 -2.29
CA ALA A 69 4.56 11.97 -2.63
C ALA A 69 5.80 12.24 -1.76
N MET A 70 5.90 11.60 -0.59
CA MET A 70 6.98 11.83 0.36
C MET A 70 8.12 10.83 0.17
N THR A 71 9.31 11.35 -0.16
CA THR A 71 10.53 10.54 -0.30
C THR A 71 10.85 9.71 0.94
N SER A 72 10.71 10.28 2.14
CA SER A 72 10.97 9.60 3.43
C SER A 72 10.11 8.35 3.61
N MET A 73 8.83 8.40 3.20
CA MET A 73 7.93 7.26 3.25
C MET A 73 8.40 6.13 2.34
N ILE A 74 8.79 6.47 1.11
CA ILE A 74 9.24 5.50 0.11
C ILE A 74 10.59 4.87 0.48
N GLU A 75 11.52 5.64 1.04
CA GLU A 75 12.79 5.12 1.53
C GLU A 75 12.58 4.12 2.67
N GLU A 76 11.76 4.47 3.66
CA GLU A 76 11.37 3.59 4.76
C GLU A 76 10.68 2.31 4.24
N ALA A 77 9.76 2.44 3.28
CA ALA A 77 9.04 1.31 2.69
C ALA A 77 9.96 0.31 2.00
N LYS A 78 10.95 0.80 1.25
CA LYS A 78 11.96 -0.04 0.57
C LYS A 78 12.82 -0.82 1.58
N ILE A 79 13.16 -0.19 2.70
CA ILE A 79 14.02 -0.79 3.73
C ILE A 79 13.24 -1.82 4.57
N ARG A 80 12.07 -1.43 5.09
CA ARG A 80 11.32 -2.23 6.08
C ARG A 80 10.34 -3.21 5.48
N HIS A 81 9.79 -2.89 4.31
CA HIS A 81 8.73 -3.69 3.67
C HIS A 81 9.09 -4.11 2.24
N PRO A 82 10.30 -4.63 1.96
CA PRO A 82 10.64 -5.10 0.63
C PRO A 82 9.79 -6.31 0.25
N HIS A 83 9.43 -6.40 -1.02
CA HIS A 83 8.76 -7.54 -1.61
C HIS A 83 9.01 -7.57 -3.13
N PRO A 84 9.31 -8.73 -3.75
CA PRO A 84 9.67 -8.81 -5.17
C PRO A 84 8.57 -8.32 -6.12
N LYS A 85 7.30 -8.40 -5.71
CA LYS A 85 6.15 -7.92 -6.49
C LYS A 85 5.78 -6.46 -6.23
N ILE A 86 6.38 -5.80 -5.23
CA ILE A 86 6.06 -4.40 -4.91
C ILE A 86 7.18 -3.50 -5.39
N ARG A 87 6.82 -2.50 -6.20
CA ARG A 87 7.71 -1.41 -6.60
C ARG A 87 7.28 -0.14 -5.89
N TYR A 88 8.12 0.34 -4.96
CA TYR A 88 7.92 1.62 -4.29
C TYR A 88 8.46 2.79 -5.12
N VAL A 89 7.64 3.81 -5.36
CA VAL A 89 7.92 4.95 -6.24
C VAL A 89 7.58 6.26 -5.54
N VAL A 90 8.49 7.23 -5.57
CA VAL A 90 8.15 8.61 -5.20
C VAL A 90 7.41 9.22 -6.38
N ALA A 91 6.14 9.58 -6.19
CA ALA A 91 5.32 10.22 -7.21
C ALA A 91 4.23 11.04 -6.52
N ASP A 92 3.96 12.22 -7.08
CA ASP A 92 2.82 13.04 -6.69
C ASP A 92 1.71 12.83 -7.73
N ILE A 93 0.50 12.46 -7.27
CA ILE A 93 -0.65 12.24 -8.15
C ILE A 93 -1.28 13.57 -8.61
N GLU A 94 -0.93 14.68 -7.96
CA GLU A 94 -1.39 16.02 -8.33
C GLU A 94 -0.51 16.67 -9.41
N ASP A 95 0.68 16.10 -9.69
CA ASP A 95 1.59 16.60 -10.72
C ASP A 95 1.01 16.32 -12.12
N ARG A 96 0.87 17.39 -12.92
CA ARG A 96 0.14 17.38 -14.21
C ARG A 96 1.06 17.46 -15.41
#